data_AF-A0AAJ7W550-F1
#
_entry.id   AF-A0AAJ7W550-F1
#
_cell.length_a   1.000
_cell.length_b   1.000
_cell.length_c   1.000
_cell.angle_alpha   90.00
_cell.angle_beta   90.00
_cell.angle_gamma   90.00
#
_symmetry.space_group_name_H-M   'P 1'
#
loop_
_entity.id
_entity.type
_entity.pdbx_description
1 polymer ?
#
loop_
_entity_poly.entity_id
_entity_poly.type
_entity_poly.pdbx_seq_one_letter_code
_entity_poly.pdbx_strand_id
1 'polypeptide(L)'
;MVKNTLINEDAVTCTIYFNKLVNVLMKILQSKTCSPFGKYRIRHYFKRIEFQHQGSPHAHIIAWLHNAPKDALNEDYDEAIELIDPSSLSVLLSDVYLAT
;
A
#
# COMPACT_ATOMS: atom_id res chain seq x y z
N MET A 1 20.65 23.49 0.96
CA MET A 1 19.58 22.93 0.10
C MET A 1 18.36 22.70 0.98
N VAL A 2 17.23 23.35 0.70
CA VAL A 2 16.00 23.14 1.49
C VAL A 2 15.47 21.74 1.17
N LYS A 3 15.12 20.93 2.18
CA LYS A 3 14.51 19.61 1.94
C LYS A 3 13.26 19.77 1.07
N ASN A 4 12.98 18.78 0.22
CA ASN A 4 11.78 18.73 -0.64
C ASN A 4 11.67 19.89 -1.65
N THR A 5 12.80 20.39 -2.17
CA THR A 5 12.84 21.52 -3.13
C THR A 5 11.83 21.38 -4.27
N LEU A 6 11.80 20.22 -4.94
CA LEU A 6 10.89 19.97 -6.06
C LEU A 6 9.41 20.00 -5.68
N ILE A 7 9.06 19.49 -4.49
CA ILE A 7 7.67 19.47 -4.01
C ILE A 7 7.24 20.89 -3.63
N ASN A 8 8.15 21.69 -3.06
CA ASN A 8 7.89 23.07 -2.69
C ASN A 8 7.77 23.99 -3.92
N GLU A 9 8.47 23.69 -5.00
CA GLU A 9 8.45 24.46 -6.25
C GLU A 9 7.28 24.09 -7.17
N ASP A 10 6.93 22.81 -7.27
CA ASP A 10 5.83 22.32 -8.11
C ASP A 10 5.09 21.13 -7.48
N ALA A 11 4.29 21.43 -6.46
CA ALA A 11 3.50 20.45 -5.73
C ALA A 11 2.51 19.72 -6.64
N VAL A 12 1.90 20.40 -7.61
CA VAL A 12 0.86 19.85 -8.48
C VAL A 12 1.44 18.74 -9.35
N THR A 13 2.55 19.00 -10.04
CA THR A 13 3.22 17.99 -10.87
C THR A 13 3.70 16.82 -10.02
N CYS A 14 4.27 17.08 -8.84
CA CYS A 14 4.68 16.04 -7.91
C CYS A 14 3.52 15.12 -7.50
N THR A 15 2.36 15.68 -7.16
CA THR A 15 1.16 14.89 -6.80
C THR A 15 0.63 14.08 -7.98
N ILE A 16 0.58 14.66 -9.19
CA ILE A 16 0.14 13.93 -10.40
C ILE A 16 1.10 12.76 -10.68
N TYR A 17 2.41 12.99 -10.60
CA TYR A 17 3.41 11.97 -10.80
C TYR A 17 3.29 10.86 -9.75
N PHE A 18 3.17 11.21 -8.47
CA PHE A 18 2.99 10.25 -7.38
C PHE A 18 1.75 9.37 -7.59
N ASN A 19 0.60 9.96 -7.94
CA ASN A 19 -0.61 9.18 -8.22
C ASN A 19 -0.43 8.24 -9.43
N LYS A 20 0.26 8.68 -10.48
CA LYS A 20 0.61 7.81 -11.62
C LYS A 20 1.49 6.65 -11.19
N LEU A 21 2.51 6.91 -10.36
CA LEU A 21 3.40 5.88 -9.82
C LEU A 21 2.61 4.83 -9.01
N VAL A 22 1.76 5.27 -8.08
CA VAL A 22 0.89 4.38 -7.30
C VAL A 22 -0.02 3.56 -8.21
N ASN A 23 -0.59 4.14 -9.27
CA ASN A 23 -1.43 3.41 -10.22
C ASN A 23 -0.65 2.34 -11.01
N VAL A 24 0.58 2.63 -11.43
CA VAL A 24 1.45 1.65 -12.09
C VAL A 24 1.81 0.53 -11.13
N LEU A 25 2.16 0.85 -9.89
CA LEU A 25 2.41 -0.12 -8.84
C LEU A 25 1.21 -1.07 -8.67
N MET A 26 0.00 -0.54 -8.50
CA MET A 26 -1.20 -1.37 -8.36
C MET A 26 -1.44 -2.28 -9.57
N LYS A 27 -1.20 -1.79 -10.79
CA LYS A 27 -1.30 -2.62 -12.00
C LYS A 27 -0.31 -3.79 -11.99
N ILE A 28 0.93 -3.56 -11.57
CA ILE A 28 1.94 -4.62 -11.44
C ILE A 28 1.49 -5.63 -10.37
N LEU A 29 1.09 -5.16 -9.19
CA LEU A 29 0.68 -6.03 -8.08
C LEU A 29 -0.57 -6.85 -8.39
N GLN A 30 -1.48 -6.34 -9.22
CA GLN A 30 -2.68 -7.04 -9.69
C GLN A 30 -2.43 -7.97 -10.89
N SER A 31 -1.28 -7.86 -11.57
CA SER A 31 -0.98 -8.60 -12.79
C SER A 31 -1.00 -10.11 -12.57
N LYS A 32 -1.52 -10.86 -13.54
CA LYS A 32 -1.50 -12.33 -13.50
C LYS A 32 -0.12 -12.90 -13.87
N THR A 33 0.67 -12.17 -14.64
CA THR A 33 1.93 -12.66 -15.22
C THR A 33 3.18 -12.10 -14.55
N CYS A 34 3.12 -10.86 -14.07
CA CYS A 34 4.28 -10.15 -13.52
C CYS A 34 4.11 -9.70 -12.06
N SER A 35 3.02 -10.07 -11.39
CA SER A 35 2.88 -9.75 -9.97
C SER A 35 3.92 -10.54 -9.16
N PRO A 36 4.66 -9.88 -8.25
CA PRO A 36 5.63 -10.56 -7.39
C PRO A 36 4.95 -11.53 -6.41
N PHE A 37 3.63 -11.41 -6.20
CA PHE A 37 2.86 -12.29 -5.33
C PHE A 37 2.33 -13.55 -6.05
N GLY A 38 2.59 -13.71 -7.36
CA GLY A 38 2.21 -14.90 -8.12
C GLY A 38 0.72 -15.27 -7.98
N LYS A 39 0.42 -16.48 -7.48
CA LYS A 39 -0.95 -16.95 -7.25
C LYS A 39 -1.74 -16.12 -6.22
N TYR A 40 -1.02 -15.37 -5.38
CA TYR A 40 -1.55 -14.47 -4.36
C TYR A 40 -1.53 -12.99 -4.78
N ARG A 41 -1.52 -12.68 -6.09
CA ARG A 41 -1.65 -11.29 -6.59
C ARG A 41 -2.80 -10.53 -5.93
N ILE A 42 -2.68 -9.20 -5.90
CA ILE A 42 -3.76 -8.34 -5.41
C ILE A 42 -4.99 -8.50 -6.31
N ARG A 43 -6.15 -8.75 -5.70
CA ARG A 43 -7.45 -8.86 -6.38
C ARG A 43 -8.23 -7.56 -6.26
N HIS A 44 -8.36 -7.05 -5.03
CA HIS A 44 -9.05 -5.81 -4.73
C HIS A 44 -8.16 -4.93 -3.88
N TYR A 45 -8.36 -3.62 -3.93
CA TYR A 45 -7.70 -2.69 -3.04
C TYR A 45 -8.54 -1.43 -2.84
N PHE A 46 -8.34 -0.78 -1.71
CA PHE A 46 -8.76 0.57 -1.42
C PHE A 46 -7.50 1.41 -1.21
N LYS A 47 -7.47 2.63 -1.74
CA LYS A 47 -6.36 3.56 -1.51
C LYS A 47 -6.86 4.96 -1.15
N ARG A 48 -6.15 5.61 -0.23
CA ARG A 48 -6.33 7.02 0.12
C ARG A 48 -4.99 7.73 -0.05
N ILE A 49 -5.00 8.91 -0.67
CA ILE A 49 -3.82 9.75 -0.81
C ILE A 49 -3.99 10.95 0.11
N GLU A 50 -3.01 11.18 0.98
CA GLU A 50 -2.99 12.26 1.96
C GLU A 50 -1.67 13.03 1.86
N PHE A 51 -1.66 14.29 2.26
CA PHE A 51 -0.44 15.08 2.32
C PHE A 51 0.11 15.06 3.75
N GLN A 52 1.37 14.67 3.89
CA GLN A 52 2.05 14.76 5.18
C GLN A 52 2.26 16.21 5.60
N HIS A 53 2.63 16.44 6.86
CA HIS A 53 2.89 17.76 7.42
C HIS A 53 3.97 18.57 6.65
N GLN A 54 4.77 17.90 5.81
CA GLN A 54 5.77 18.51 4.92
C GLN A 54 5.32 18.64 3.45
N GLY A 55 4.04 18.46 3.16
CA GLY A 55 3.47 18.60 1.82
C GLY A 55 3.79 17.46 0.84
N SER A 56 4.50 16.42 1.28
CA SER A 56 4.71 15.22 0.46
C SER A 56 3.44 14.37 0.40
N PRO A 57 3.03 13.91 -0.79
CA PRO A 57 1.92 12.98 -0.92
C PRO A 57 2.29 11.60 -0.36
N HIS A 58 1.35 10.98 0.33
CA HIS A 58 1.47 9.70 1.00
C HIS A 58 0.25 8.84 0.66
N ALA A 59 0.47 7.56 0.35
CA ALA A 59 -0.60 6.64 -0.03
C ALA A 59 -0.78 5.60 1.06
N HIS A 60 -1.99 5.52 1.62
CA HIS A 60 -2.42 4.41 2.46
C HIS A 60 -3.24 3.44 1.60
N ILE A 61 -2.82 2.18 1.51
CA ILE A 61 -3.43 1.19 0.63
C ILE A 61 -3.81 -0.04 1.46
N ILE A 62 -5.06 -0.48 1.35
CA ILE A 62 -5.52 -1.78 1.85
C ILE A 62 -5.79 -2.68 0.65
N ALA A 63 -5.29 -3.90 0.65
CA ALA A 63 -5.34 -4.83 -0.48
C ALA A 63 -5.76 -6.23 -0.05
N TRP A 64 -6.57 -6.88 -0.88
CA TRP A 64 -7.01 -8.26 -0.71
C TRP A 64 -6.33 -9.16 -1.73
N LEU A 65 -5.75 -10.26 -1.25
CA LEU A 65 -5.03 -11.19 -2.09
C LEU A 65 -5.96 -12.18 -2.78
N HIS A 66 -5.59 -12.56 -3.99
CA HIS A 66 -6.22 -13.69 -4.66
C HIS A 66 -5.82 -15.00 -3.96
N ASN A 67 -6.74 -15.96 -3.84
CA ASN A 67 -6.48 -17.24 -3.17
C ASN A 67 -5.93 -17.11 -1.74
N ALA A 68 -6.24 -16.02 -1.03
CA ALA A 68 -5.95 -15.93 0.40
C ALA A 68 -6.58 -17.13 1.14
N PRO A 69 -5.89 -17.72 2.13
CA PRO A 69 -6.48 -18.77 2.94
C PRO A 69 -7.72 -18.20 3.67
N LYS A 70 -8.83 -18.96 3.69
CA LYS A 70 -10.06 -18.51 4.36
C LYS A 70 -9.89 -18.40 5.86
N ASP A 71 -9.16 -19.35 6.46
CA ASP A 71 -8.82 -19.38 7.89
C ASP A 71 -7.32 -19.59 8.00
N ALA A 72 -6.54 -18.55 7.67
CA ALA A 72 -5.08 -18.61 7.74
C ALA A 72 -4.57 -18.96 9.15
N LEU A 73 -5.39 -18.71 10.16
CA LEU A 73 -5.08 -18.85 11.59
C LEU A 73 -6.09 -19.77 12.30
N ASN A 74 -6.82 -20.64 11.58
CA ASN A 74 -7.77 -21.59 12.17
C ASN A 74 -8.80 -20.95 13.15
N GLU A 75 -9.38 -19.82 12.77
CA GLU A 75 -10.32 -19.05 13.62
C GLU A 75 -9.69 -18.45 14.89
N ASP A 76 -8.35 -18.41 15.00
CA ASP A 76 -7.66 -17.66 16.05
C ASP A 76 -7.64 -16.16 15.68
N TYR A 77 -8.71 -15.48 16.08
CA TYR A 77 -8.89 -14.05 15.83
C TYR A 77 -7.98 -13.18 16.70
N ASP A 78 -7.50 -13.68 17.85
CA ASP A 78 -6.59 -12.93 18.72
C ASP A 78 -5.20 -12.86 18.06
N GLU A 79 -4.69 -13.97 17.53
CA GLU A 79 -3.46 -14.00 16.74
C GLU A 79 -3.58 -13.15 15.46
N ALA A 80 -4.76 -13.17 14.81
CA ALA A 80 -5.03 -12.34 13.64
C ALA A 80 -4.94 -10.84 13.97
N ILE A 81 -5.49 -10.44 15.12
CA ILE A 81 -5.47 -9.06 15.59
C ILE A 81 -4.04 -8.63 15.93
N GLU A 82 -3.24 -9.48 16.59
CA GLU A 82 -1.84 -9.19 16.89
C GLU A 82 -0.98 -9.01 15.63
N LEU A 83 -1.22 -9.81 14.58
CA LEU A 83 -0.53 -9.67 13.29
C LEU A 83 -0.91 -8.38 12.54
N ILE A 84 -2.15 -7.93 12.70
CA ILE A 84 -2.66 -6.68 12.09
C ILE A 84 -2.24 -5.45 12.91
N ASP A 85 -1.83 -5.63 14.17
CA ASP A 85 -1.52 -4.53 15.07
C ASP A 85 -0.47 -3.57 14.44
N PRO A 86 -0.78 -2.26 14.30
CA PRO A 86 0.03 -1.31 13.55
C PRO A 86 1.47 -1.15 14.06
N SER A 87 1.72 -1.57 15.31
CA SER A 87 3.05 -1.55 15.93
C SER A 87 4.06 -2.45 15.19
N SER A 88 3.60 -3.60 14.67
CA SER A 88 4.44 -4.63 14.01
C SER A 88 4.49 -4.50 12.48
N LEU A 89 3.49 -3.86 11.86
CA LEU A 89 3.36 -3.74 10.39
C LEU A 89 4.01 -2.47 9.80
N SER A 90 4.47 -1.55 10.66
CA SER A 90 4.99 -0.22 10.29
C SER A 90 6.34 -0.20 9.54
N VAL A 91 6.97 -1.35 9.30
CA VAL A 91 8.37 -1.40 8.82
C VAL A 91 8.51 -1.75 7.32
N LEU A 92 7.44 -2.12 6.60
CA LEU A 92 7.55 -2.46 5.18
C LEU A 92 6.78 -1.47 4.29
N LEU A 93 7.49 -0.39 3.91
CA LEU A 93 7.18 0.57 2.86
C LEU A 93 5.78 1.22 2.98
N SER A 94 5.62 1.98 4.06
CA SER A 94 4.64 3.06 4.22
C SER A 94 3.24 2.75 3.66
N ASP A 95 2.70 1.63 4.16
CA ASP A 95 1.30 1.24 4.23
C ASP A 95 0.65 0.64 2.97
N VAL A 96 1.10 -0.56 2.60
CA VAL A 96 0.27 -1.57 1.92
C VAL A 96 -0.22 -2.58 2.97
N TYR A 97 -1.42 -2.37 3.49
CA TYR A 97 -2.12 -3.32 4.35
C TYR A 97 -2.62 -4.50 3.50
N LEU A 98 -2.26 -5.72 3.89
CA LEU A 98 -2.83 -6.94 3.31
C LEU A 98 -3.96 -7.40 4.22
N ALA A 99 -5.20 -7.24 3.79
CA ALA A 99 -6.36 -7.81 4.46
C ALA A 99 -6.58 -9.23 3.91
N THR A 100 -6.60 -10.21 4.82
CA THR A 100 -6.94 -11.61 4.55
C THR A 100 -8.42 -11.77 4.21
#